data_AF-J4KLT8-F1
#
_entry.id   AF-J4KLT8-F1
#
_cell.length_a   1.000
_cell.length_b   1.000
_cell.length_c   1.000
_cell.angle_alpha   90.00
_cell.angle_beta   90.00
_cell.angle_gamma   90.00
#
_symmetry.space_group_name_H-M   'P 1'
#
loop_
_entity.id
_entity.type
_entity.pdbx_description
1 polymer ?
#
loop_
_entity_poly.entity_id
_entity_poly.type
_entity_poly.pdbx_seq_one_letter_code
_entity_poly.pdbx_strand_id
1 'polypeptide(L)'
;MAECLVFQVILLREGLAIFTQYEPIGSGGGGGGSMFLFAGTGQEPRCAVGDVATSLMRHPKYAGCKLLGSMRRDRVDEAWALCRAYVEDERHKHACVTDWCVAAAAMLAERRVVVAKKWWLLPQKTPRGKLLDRTSRDVL
;
A
#
# COMPACT_ATOMS: atom_id res chain seq x y z
N MET A 1 -14.01 -13.17 -11.11
CA MET A 1 -12.89 -13.24 -10.14
C MET A 1 -13.11 -12.16 -9.09
N ALA A 2 -12.92 -12.47 -7.81
CA ALA A 2 -13.11 -11.48 -6.75
C ALA A 2 -11.92 -10.52 -6.71
N GLU A 3 -12.16 -9.25 -6.99
CA GLU A 3 -11.21 -8.18 -6.74
C GLU A 3 -11.25 -7.78 -5.27
N CYS A 4 -10.09 -7.43 -4.73
CA CYS A 4 -9.91 -6.94 -3.38
C CYS A 4 -9.38 -5.50 -3.42
N LEU A 5 -9.75 -4.71 -2.42
CA LEU A 5 -9.29 -3.33 -2.29
C LEU A 5 -7.93 -3.31 -1.61
N VAL A 6 -6.99 -2.56 -2.18
CA VAL A 6 -5.63 -2.45 -1.66
C VAL A 6 -5.44 -1.07 -1.04
N PHE A 7 -5.03 -1.02 0.21
CA PHE A 7 -4.84 0.19 0.99
C PHE A 7 -3.39 0.31 1.47
N GLN A 8 -2.87 1.53 1.50
CA GLN A 8 -1.66 1.90 2.24
C GLN A 8 -2.09 2.41 3.61
N VAL A 9 -1.40 1.96 4.65
CA VAL A 9 -1.70 2.26 6.03
C VAL A 9 -0.43 2.73 6.70
N ILE A 10 -0.37 4.01 7.08
CA ILE A 10 0.79 4.55 7.78
C ILE A 10 0.61 4.26 9.28
N LEU A 11 1.53 3.50 9.88
CA LEU A 11 1.50 3.13 11.29
C LEU A 11 2.56 3.94 12.05
N LEU A 12 2.17 5.15 12.48
CA LEU A 12 3.05 6.09 13.19
C LEU A 12 4.36 6.35 12.40
N ARG A 13 5.47 6.66 13.09
CA ARG A 13 6.80 6.92 12.50
C ARG A 13 7.62 5.65 12.26
N GLU A 14 7.09 4.48 12.59
CA GLU A 14 7.88 3.25 12.77
C GLU A 14 7.54 2.18 11.72
N GLY A 15 6.43 2.31 10.99
CA GLY A 15 6.07 1.35 9.97
C GLY A 15 4.95 1.78 9.03
N LEU A 16 4.77 0.96 7.99
CA LEU A 16 3.71 1.05 7.01
C LEU A 16 3.13 -0.34 6.80
N ALA A 17 1.84 -0.46 6.61
CA ALA A 17 1.21 -1.66 6.08
C ALA A 17 0.61 -1.43 4.68
N ILE A 18 0.74 -2.42 3.80
CA ILE A 18 -0.17 -2.60 2.67
C ILE A 18 -1.25 -3.57 3.13
N PHE A 19 -2.50 -3.16 3.08
CA PHE A 19 -3.63 -3.98 3.48
C PHE A 19 -4.48 -4.33 2.27
N THR A 20 -4.87 -5.58 2.18
CA THR A 20 -5.74 -6.09 1.14
C THR A 20 -7.05 -6.56 1.74
N GLN A 21 -8.14 -5.86 1.44
CA GLN A 21 -9.47 -6.15 1.94
C GLN A 21 -10.20 -7.15 1.04
N TYR A 22 -10.49 -8.34 1.56
CA TYR A 22 -11.27 -9.37 0.85
C TYR A 22 -12.76 -9.32 1.20
N GLU A 23 -13.07 -8.95 2.45
CA GLU A 23 -14.45 -8.97 2.94
C GLU A 23 -15.04 -7.55 2.96
N PRO A 24 -16.20 -7.36 2.29
CA PRO A 24 -16.85 -6.06 2.23
C PRO A 24 -17.39 -5.63 3.60
N ILE A 25 -17.44 -4.32 3.81
CA ILE A 25 -18.01 -3.73 5.01
C ILE A 25 -19.54 -3.79 4.89
N GLY A 26 -20.23 -4.39 5.88
CA GLY A 26 -21.69 -4.29 6.00
C GLY A 26 -22.46 -5.61 6.10
N SER A 27 -21.83 -6.76 5.86
CA SER A 27 -22.50 -8.08 5.86
C SER A 27 -22.64 -8.72 7.25
N GLY A 28 -22.68 -7.95 8.33
CA GLY A 28 -22.67 -8.46 9.71
C GLY A 28 -21.31 -9.00 10.20
N GLY A 29 -20.34 -9.20 9.30
CA GLY A 29 -18.93 -9.43 9.61
C GLY A 29 -18.13 -8.13 9.60
N GLY A 30 -17.14 -8.02 10.48
CA GLY A 30 -16.35 -6.81 10.74
C GLY A 30 -15.51 -6.27 9.58
N GLY A 31 -15.58 -6.85 8.39
CA GLY A 31 -14.62 -6.64 7.30
C GLY A 31 -13.28 -7.28 7.65
N GLY A 32 -12.54 -7.76 6.64
CA GLY A 32 -11.37 -8.59 6.86
C GLY A 32 -10.46 -8.68 5.65
N GLY A 33 -9.20 -9.03 5.90
CA GLY A 33 -8.16 -8.98 4.89
C GLY A 33 -6.81 -9.50 5.34
N SER A 34 -5.82 -9.35 4.48
CA SER A 34 -4.41 -9.63 4.80
C SER A 34 -3.61 -8.34 4.78
N MET A 35 -2.60 -8.26 5.63
CA MET A 35 -1.74 -7.10 5.80
C MET A 35 -0.29 -7.51 5.65
N PHE A 36 0.45 -6.74 4.87
CA PHE A 36 1.91 -6.81 4.80
C PHE A 36 2.49 -5.56 5.47
N LEU A 37 3.10 -5.77 6.62
CA LEU A 37 3.76 -4.74 7.42
C LEU A 37 5.21 -4.62 6.98
N PHE A 38 5.63 -3.38 6.76
CA PHE A 38 7.00 -2.91 6.68
C PHE A 38 7.27 -2.12 7.95
N ALA A 39 8.26 -2.52 8.75
CA ALA A 39 8.67 -1.79 9.94
C ALA A 39 10.18 -1.60 9.93
N GLY A 40 10.66 -0.47 10.46
CA GLY A 40 12.09 -0.22 10.56
C GLY A 40 12.46 1.25 10.45
N THR A 41 13.71 1.55 10.81
CA THR A 41 14.29 2.90 10.88
C THR A 41 15.18 3.24 9.69
N GLY A 42 15.08 2.50 8.58
CA GLY A 42 15.99 2.62 7.43
C GLY A 42 17.27 1.78 7.55
N GLN A 43 17.65 1.34 8.76
CA GLN A 43 18.86 0.53 9.01
C GLN A 43 18.60 -0.98 8.92
N GLU A 44 17.46 -1.45 9.46
CA GLU A 44 17.10 -2.87 9.45
C GLU A 44 15.60 -3.01 9.12
N PRO A 45 15.25 -3.16 7.83
CA PRO A 45 13.88 -3.42 7.45
C PRO A 45 13.41 -4.76 8.00
N ARG A 46 12.21 -4.80 8.57
CA ARG A 46 11.51 -6.04 8.91
C ARG A 46 10.18 -6.06 8.21
N CYS A 47 9.84 -7.21 7.63
CA CYS A 47 8.52 -7.43 7.06
C CYS A 47 7.76 -8.51 7.82
N ALA A 48 6.44 -8.35 7.90
CA ALA A 48 5.56 -9.36 8.47
C ALA A 48 4.27 -9.43 7.64
N VAL A 49 3.71 -10.63 7.52
CA VAL A 49 2.39 -10.86 6.93
C VAL A 49 1.45 -11.29 8.04
N GLY A 50 0.24 -10.76 8.06
CA GLY A 50 -0.76 -11.14 9.05
C GLY A 50 -2.18 -10.90 8.56
N ASP A 51 -3.11 -11.71 9.08
CA ASP A 51 -4.53 -11.54 8.81
C ASP A 51 -5.15 -10.51 9.75
N VAL A 52 -6.08 -9.73 9.22
CA VAL A 52 -6.79 -8.70 9.96
C VAL A 52 -8.27 -9.02 9.91
N ALA A 53 -8.82 -9.37 11.07
CA ALA A 53 -10.24 -9.73 11.24
C ALA A 53 -11.16 -8.51 11.39
N THR A 54 -10.68 -7.30 11.08
CA THR A 54 -11.47 -6.07 11.19
C THR A 54 -11.21 -5.12 10.03
N SER A 55 -12.23 -4.37 9.64
CA SER A 55 -12.15 -3.30 8.66
C SER A 55 -11.25 -2.20 9.17
N LEU A 56 -10.23 -1.83 8.37
CA LEU A 56 -9.33 -0.73 8.72
C LEU A 56 -10.07 0.58 8.98
N MET A 57 -11.18 0.81 8.27
CA MET A 57 -12.00 2.01 8.39
C MET A 57 -12.65 2.17 9.76
N ARG A 58 -12.66 1.11 10.60
CA ARG A 58 -13.27 1.11 11.92
C ARG A 58 -12.27 1.20 13.07
N HIS A 59 -10.97 1.04 12.80
CA HIS A 59 -9.96 0.98 13.87
C HIS A 59 -9.10 2.27 13.88
N PRO A 60 -9.03 3.02 15.00
CA PRO A 60 -8.33 4.31 15.07
C PRO A 60 -6.87 4.28 14.62
N LYS A 61 -6.15 3.18 14.86
CA LYS A 61 -4.76 2.97 14.40
C LYS A 61 -4.58 3.11 12.88
N TYR A 62 -5.65 2.97 12.10
CA TYR A 62 -5.62 3.03 10.63
C TYR A 62 -6.39 4.25 10.07
N ALA A 63 -6.78 5.18 10.94
CA ALA A 63 -7.38 6.46 10.55
C ALA A 63 -6.34 7.29 9.78
N GLY A 64 -6.37 7.20 8.46
CA GLY A 64 -5.34 7.75 7.57
C GLY A 64 -4.89 6.81 6.46
N CYS A 65 -5.50 5.61 6.35
CA CYS A 65 -5.24 4.72 5.23
C CYS A 65 -5.67 5.35 3.89
N LYS A 66 -4.86 5.13 2.84
CA LYS A 66 -5.15 5.58 1.47
C LYS A 66 -5.46 4.39 0.59
N LEU A 67 -6.49 4.49 -0.24
CA LEU A 67 -6.80 3.47 -1.23
C LEU A 67 -5.79 3.55 -2.39
N LEU A 68 -5.05 2.46 -2.63
CA LEU A 68 -4.08 2.34 -3.72
C LEU A 68 -4.74 1.88 -5.01
N GLY A 69 -5.69 0.96 -4.90
CA GLY A 69 -6.35 0.40 -6.07
C GLY A 69 -7.09 -0.89 -5.77
N SER A 70 -7.17 -1.74 -6.79
CA SER A 70 -7.64 -3.10 -6.64
C SER A 70 -6.59 -4.11 -7.09
N MET A 71 -6.68 -5.30 -6.54
CA MET A 71 -5.86 -6.45 -6.90
C MET A 71 -6.76 -7.67 -7.02
N ARG A 72 -6.40 -8.66 -7.84
CA ARG A 72 -7.11 -9.93 -7.84
C ARG A 72 -6.76 -10.71 -6.58
N ARG A 73 -7.73 -11.34 -5.93
CA ARG A 73 -7.51 -12.07 -4.67
C ARG A 73 -6.43 -13.17 -4.77
N ASP A 74 -6.30 -13.81 -5.93
CA ASP A 74 -5.30 -14.86 -6.18
C ASP A 74 -3.87 -14.33 -6.38
N ARG A 75 -3.69 -13.01 -6.46
CA ARG A 75 -2.39 -12.35 -6.64
C ARG A 75 -1.77 -11.84 -5.34
N VAL A 76 -2.44 -12.04 -4.21
CA VAL A 76 -2.00 -11.57 -2.88
C VAL A 76 -0.65 -12.14 -2.51
N ASP A 77 -0.48 -13.46 -2.61
CA ASP A 77 0.76 -14.12 -2.19
C ASP A 77 1.94 -13.69 -3.06
N GLU A 78 1.70 -13.49 -4.36
CA GLU A 78 2.70 -12.92 -5.26
C GLU A 78 3.05 -11.47 -4.89
N ALA A 79 2.05 -10.65 -4.54
CA ALA A 79 2.29 -9.29 -4.08
C ALA A 79 3.17 -9.26 -2.83
N TRP A 80 2.91 -10.15 -1.87
CA TRP A 80 3.70 -10.29 -0.63
C TRP A 80 5.11 -10.80 -0.90
N ALA A 81 5.26 -11.76 -1.80
CA ALA A 81 6.59 -12.24 -2.23
C ALA A 81 7.40 -11.10 -2.88
N LEU A 82 6.79 -10.31 -3.76
CA LEU A 82 7.43 -9.15 -4.38
C LEU A 82 7.80 -8.07 -3.36
N CYS A 83 6.92 -7.80 -2.39
CA CYS A 83 7.21 -6.85 -1.31
C CYS A 83 8.39 -7.32 -0.45
N ARG A 84 8.44 -8.60 -0.10
CA ARG A 84 9.56 -9.17 0.66
C ARG A 84 10.88 -9.06 -0.12
N ALA A 85 10.89 -9.50 -1.37
CA ALA A 85 12.08 -9.42 -2.22
C ALA A 85 12.56 -7.98 -2.43
N TYR A 86 11.64 -7.02 -2.54
CA TYR A 86 11.97 -5.60 -2.66
C TYR A 86 12.72 -5.08 -1.42
N VAL A 87 12.28 -5.50 -0.23
CA VAL A 87 12.81 -5.06 1.06
C VAL A 87 14.15 -5.71 1.41
N GLU A 88 14.32 -6.98 1.04
CA GLU A 88 15.57 -7.73 1.25
C GLU A 88 16.69 -7.27 0.31
N ASP A 89 16.37 -6.57 -0.79
CA ASP A 89 17.36 -5.97 -1.68
C ASP A 89 17.92 -4.67 -1.10
N GLU A 90 19.18 -4.73 -0.68
CA GLU A 90 19.98 -3.62 -0.13
C GLU A 90 19.97 -2.35 -1.00
N ARG A 91 19.74 -2.47 -2.31
CA ARG A 91 19.64 -1.33 -3.24
C ARG A 91 18.39 -0.48 -3.02
N HIS A 92 17.39 -1.02 -2.35
CA HIS A 92 16.11 -0.37 -2.07
C HIS A 92 16.02 0.15 -0.62
N LYS A 93 17.15 0.35 0.05
CA LYS A 93 17.16 1.07 1.33
C LYS A 93 16.86 2.54 1.10
N HIS A 94 15.79 3.03 1.72
CA HIS A 94 15.51 4.47 1.83
C HIS A 94 15.62 4.93 3.29
N ALA A 95 15.95 6.20 3.49
CA ALA A 95 16.10 6.80 4.82
C ALA A 95 14.76 7.01 5.55
N CYS A 96 13.68 7.24 4.79
CA CYS A 96 12.35 7.53 5.33
C CYS A 96 11.38 6.40 5.02
N VAL A 97 10.59 6.01 6.02
CA VAL A 97 9.55 4.98 5.86
C VAL A 97 8.56 5.34 4.76
N THR A 98 8.21 6.63 4.61
CA THR A 98 7.30 7.12 3.55
C THR A 98 7.80 6.83 2.14
N ASP A 99 9.12 6.88 1.93
CA ASP A 99 9.72 6.61 0.63
C ASP A 99 9.64 5.12 0.30
N TRP A 100 9.76 4.24 1.31
CA TRP A 100 9.55 2.79 1.15
C TRP A 100 8.14 2.49 0.67
N CYS A 101 7.17 3.23 1.17
CA CYS A 101 5.75 3.04 0.85
C CYS A 101 5.47 3.39 -0.61
N VAL A 102 5.95 4.56 -1.02
CA VAL A 102 5.81 5.05 -2.39
C VAL A 102 6.48 4.08 -3.36
N ALA A 103 7.68 3.62 -3.02
CA ALA A 103 8.45 2.76 -3.90
C ALA A 103 7.88 1.33 -3.99
N ALA A 104 7.48 0.72 -2.86
CA ALA A 104 6.84 -0.61 -2.86
C ALA A 104 5.52 -0.60 -3.64
N ALA A 105 4.72 0.44 -3.47
CA ALA A 105 3.45 0.54 -4.17
C ALA A 105 3.61 0.90 -5.66
N ALA A 106 4.64 1.70 -6.02
CA ALA A 106 5.02 1.92 -7.43
C ALA A 106 5.42 0.59 -8.10
N MET A 107 6.23 -0.22 -7.42
CA MET A 107 6.65 -1.54 -7.90
C MET A 107 5.45 -2.47 -8.15
N LEU A 108 4.49 -2.53 -7.20
CA LEU A 108 3.28 -3.36 -7.38
C LEU A 108 2.43 -2.92 -8.58
N ALA A 109 2.37 -1.61 -8.86
CA ALA A 109 1.69 -1.07 -10.03
C ALA A 109 2.45 -1.37 -11.34
N GLU A 110 3.78 -1.19 -11.36
CA GLU A 110 4.63 -1.50 -12.52
C GLU A 110 4.54 -2.97 -12.92
N ARG A 111 4.53 -3.87 -11.92
CA ARG A 111 4.36 -5.32 -12.09
C ARG A 111 2.92 -5.73 -12.44
N ARG A 112 1.98 -4.77 -12.54
CA ARG A 112 0.54 -4.98 -12.80
C ARG A 112 -0.14 -5.91 -11.81
N VAL A 113 0.40 -6.00 -10.60
CA VAL A 113 -0.17 -6.77 -9.49
C VAL A 113 -1.32 -5.98 -8.87
N VAL A 114 -1.13 -4.66 -8.72
CA VAL A 114 -2.16 -3.71 -8.27
C VAL A 114 -2.57 -2.82 -9.44
N VAL A 115 -3.87 -2.77 -9.72
CA VAL A 115 -4.46 -1.81 -10.65
C VAL A 115 -4.71 -0.51 -9.91
N ALA A 116 -3.79 0.43 -10.11
CA ALA A 116 -3.87 1.80 -9.63
C ALA A 116 -5.18 2.49 -10.03
N LYS A 117 -5.89 3.09 -9.07
CA LYS A 117 -7.05 3.96 -9.37
C LYS A 117 -6.59 5.41 -9.59
N LYS A 118 -7.40 6.28 -10.22
CA LYS A 118 -7.01 7.68 -10.59
C LYS A 118 -6.34 8.50 -9.46
N TRP A 119 -6.69 8.23 -8.20
CA TRP A 119 -6.11 8.87 -7.01
C TRP A 119 -4.69 8.38 -6.65
N TRP A 120 -4.15 7.46 -7.45
CA TRP A 120 -2.83 6.82 -7.35
C TRP A 120 -1.73 7.54 -8.13
N LEU A 121 -1.97 8.66 -8.83
CA LEU A 121 -0.86 9.29 -9.54
C LEU A 121 0.14 9.86 -8.54
N LEU A 122 1.13 9.03 -8.19
CA LEU A 122 2.42 9.44 -7.66
C LEU A 122 2.86 10.64 -8.49
N PRO A 123 3.38 11.71 -7.86
CA PRO A 123 3.87 12.84 -8.62
C PRO A 123 4.91 12.32 -9.62
N GLN A 124 4.54 12.30 -10.89
CA GLN A 124 5.42 11.78 -11.93
C GLN A 124 6.65 12.69 -11.96
N LYS A 125 7.84 12.13 -11.74
CA LYS A 125 9.07 12.83 -12.10
C LYS A 125 9.05 12.99 -13.62
N THR A 126 8.84 14.22 -14.07
CA THR A 126 9.15 14.58 -15.45
C THR A 126 10.64 14.32 -15.72
N PRO A 127 11.07 14.13 -16.98
CA PRO A 127 12.49 13.97 -17.33
C PRO A 127 13.42 15.12 -16.91
N ARG A 128 12.85 16.18 -16.30
CA ARG A 128 13.54 17.37 -15.79
C ARG A 128 13.40 17.59 -14.28
N GLY A 129 12.94 16.59 -13.51
CA GLY A 129 13.05 16.61 -12.05
C GLY A 129 12.16 17.62 -11.30
N LYS A 130 11.04 18.08 -11.88
CA LYS A 130 10.03 18.88 -11.14
C LYS A 130 8.79 18.05 -10.81
N LEU A 131 8.35 18.10 -9.55
CA LEU A 131 7.04 17.60 -9.09
C LEU A 131 5.93 18.44 -9.73
N LEU A 132 4.95 17.79 -10.35
CA LEU A 132 3.72 18.44 -10.81
C LEU A 132 2.74 18.48 -9.65
N ASP A 133 2.54 19.68 -9.09
CA ASP A 133 1.42 19.96 -8.22
C ASP A 133 0.17 20.15 -9.11
N ARG A 134 -0.88 19.39 -8.84
CA ARG A 134 -2.15 19.42 -9.58
C ARG A 134 -3.33 19.61 -8.63
N THR A 135 -3.20 20.50 -7.65
CA THR A 135 -4.37 21.21 -7.12
C THR A 135 -4.81 22.29 -8.11
N SER A 136 -5.60 21.91 -9.11
CA SER A 136 -6.65 22.76 -9.68
C SER A 136 -7.40 22.06 -10.80
N ARG A 137 -8.74 22.10 -10.67
CA ARG A 137 -9.78 21.66 -11.61
C ARG A 137 -10.07 20.17 -11.57
N ASP A 138 -11.08 19.83 -10.78
CA ASP A 138 -12.40 19.48 -11.34
C ASP A 138 -13.43 19.51 -10.20
N VAL A 139 -14.03 20.69 -10.01
CA VAL A 139 -15.42 20.79 -9.53
C VAL A 139 -16.26 20.68 -10.79
N LEU A 140 -16.96 19.56 -10.95
CA LEU A 140 -18.32 19.45 -11.49
C LEU A 140 -18.87 18.08 -11.07
#